data_AF-A0A936P1I7-F1
#
_entry.id   AF-A0A936P1I7-F1
#
_cell.length_a   1.000
_cell.length_b   1.000
_cell.length_c   1.000
_cell.angle_alpha   90.00
_cell.angle_beta   90.00
_cell.angle_gamma   90.00
#
_symmetry.space_group_name_H-M   'P 1'
#
loop_
_entity.id
_entity.type
_entity.pdbx_description
1 polymer ?
#
loop_
_entity_poly.entity_id
_entity_poly.type
_entity_poly.pdbx_seq_one_letter_code
_entity_poly.pdbx_strand_id
1 'polypeptide(L)'
;MAEITPRWEWRSFGRRFGGAEALLARLTPSGVQESDEIYLLSGAGENVKVRDALMDIKVLREVNADGLEQWTPIMKAGFPLQAADAARVFEALRLPLPTPARASYTLDQFIERFAAPGGPIRAVKVHKRRTRYTVGGCMAELSEVVADGKPTHTIAVESEDAAGVMRAVRELGLGGYTNTSYPFGLAALIDDAPERYAVIDAGTNSIKFHIGEHIDEHDAGGKWRTVVDRAEVTRLGEGLADQGVIIDAALERVIAAISGMADEAKRHGVRAIAAVGTAGLRIAANSKEVVETIRVRTGVHIEVISGDEETRLAYLAAKAGLGLNQGSLVVFDTGGGSSQFTFGHDAVVDERFSVDVGAVRYTERFGLDRAVSPEVLRAAMAAIAADLSRIDGRPVPDALVAMGGAVTNITAVKHRLASYDPEVVQGSVLDRAEIDRQIELYRTRDADARRAIVGLQPKRAEVILAGACIVRAVMEKLGKQSFTVSDRGLRHGLLAERFGA
;
A
#
# COMPACT_ATOMS: atom_id res chain seq x y z
N MET A 1 14.57 33.06 31.83
CA MET A 1 14.41 32.42 30.49
C MET A 1 12.92 32.33 30.24
N ALA A 2 12.42 32.76 29.08
CA ALA A 2 11.04 32.50 28.69
C ALA A 2 10.80 30.99 28.75
N GLU A 3 9.68 30.58 29.34
CA GLU A 3 9.30 29.17 29.43
C GLU A 3 9.14 28.64 28.00
N ILE A 4 9.97 27.66 27.61
CA ILE A 4 9.88 27.05 26.29
C ILE A 4 8.65 26.15 26.32
N THR A 5 7.56 26.57 25.68
CA THR A 5 6.38 25.71 25.53
C THR A 5 6.75 24.51 24.66
N PRO A 6 6.65 23.27 25.18
CA PRO A 6 6.89 22.07 24.38
C PRO A 6 5.85 21.99 23.25
N ARG A 7 6.30 21.59 22.06
CA ARG A 7 5.45 21.40 20.90
C ARG A 7 5.38 19.90 20.59
N TRP A 8 4.20 19.44 20.20
CA TRP A 8 4.00 18.13 19.61
C TRP A 8 4.57 18.14 18.19
N GLU A 9 5.39 17.15 17.87
CA GLU A 9 5.98 16.96 16.54
C GLU A 9 5.46 15.65 15.94
N TRP A 10 4.99 15.76 14.69
CA TRP A 10 4.81 14.65 13.77
C TRP A 10 5.85 14.77 12.65
N ARG A 11 6.48 13.68 12.24
CA ARG A 11 7.41 13.63 11.12
C ARG A 11 7.36 12.28 10.43
N SER A 12 7.53 12.27 9.11
CA SER A 12 7.77 11.03 8.35
C SER A 12 8.92 11.21 7.36
N PHE A 13 9.53 10.09 6.98
CA PHE A 13 10.60 9.97 5.98
C PHE A 13 10.07 9.24 4.75
N GLY A 14 10.50 9.65 3.56
CA GLY A 14 10.12 9.01 2.30
C GLY A 14 10.88 9.57 1.11
N ARG A 15 10.91 8.82 0.01
CA ARG A 15 11.46 9.30 -1.27
C ARG A 15 10.64 10.44 -1.86
N ARG A 16 9.32 10.35 -1.71
CA ARG A 16 8.32 11.35 -2.10
C ARG A 16 7.11 11.22 -1.17
N PHE A 17 6.34 12.30 -1.05
CA PHE A 17 5.03 12.29 -0.40
C PHE A 17 3.87 12.60 -1.35
N GLY A 18 4.12 12.54 -2.67
CA GLY A 18 3.09 12.64 -3.72
C GLY A 18 2.11 13.79 -3.51
N GLY A 19 0.86 13.44 -3.19
CA GLY A 19 -0.22 14.40 -2.93
C GLY A 19 0.11 15.45 -1.87
N ALA A 20 0.86 15.10 -0.81
CA ALA A 20 1.22 16.05 0.24
C ALA A 20 2.19 17.13 -0.27
N GLU A 21 3.19 16.76 -1.09
CA GLU A 21 4.10 17.71 -1.74
C GLU A 21 3.32 18.64 -2.69
N ALA A 22 2.38 18.08 -3.46
CA ALA A 22 1.54 18.86 -4.36
C ALA A 22 0.61 19.84 -3.61
N LEU A 23 0.09 19.46 -2.43
CA LEU A 23 -0.70 20.33 -1.57
C LEU A 23 0.16 21.47 -1.00
N LEU A 24 1.33 21.16 -0.46
CA LEU A 24 2.25 22.16 0.08
C LEU A 24 2.74 23.14 -1.00
N ALA A 25 2.98 22.66 -2.22
CA ALA A 25 3.38 23.50 -3.35
C ALA A 25 2.33 24.55 -3.76
N ARG A 26 1.06 24.36 -3.38
CA ARG A 26 -0.02 25.35 -3.61
C ARG A 26 -0.09 26.43 -2.54
N LEU A 27 0.63 26.25 -1.42
CA LEU A 27 0.68 27.20 -0.33
C LEU A 27 1.86 28.16 -0.49
N THR A 28 1.73 29.38 0.06
CA THR A 28 2.84 30.34 0.13
C THR A 28 3.83 29.91 1.21
N PRO A 29 5.12 29.69 0.89
CA PRO A 29 6.13 29.39 1.90
C PRO A 29 6.34 30.56 2.87
N SER A 30 6.47 30.26 4.16
CA SER A 30 6.85 31.25 5.18
C SER A 30 8.36 31.51 5.23
N GLY A 31 9.16 30.61 4.65
CA GLY A 31 10.61 30.78 4.51
C GLY A 31 11.31 29.51 4.05
N VAL A 32 12.56 29.68 3.61
CA VAL A 32 13.48 28.59 3.27
C VAL A 32 14.72 28.71 4.15
N GLN A 33 15.20 27.59 4.69
CA GLN A 33 16.39 27.55 5.52
C GLN A 33 17.24 26.32 5.22
N GLU A 34 18.53 26.54 5.01
CA GLU A 34 19.53 25.47 4.85
C GLU A 34 20.38 25.30 6.12
N SER A 35 20.88 24.10 6.33
CA SER A 35 21.89 23.83 7.37
C SER A 35 22.64 22.54 7.11
N ASP A 36 23.90 22.54 7.50
CA ASP A 36 24.69 21.33 7.70
C ASP A 36 24.70 20.96 9.19
N GLU A 37 24.35 19.71 9.46
CA GLU A 37 24.23 19.15 10.80
C GLU A 37 25.00 17.82 10.87
N ILE A 38 25.62 17.50 12.00
CA ILE A 38 26.17 16.16 12.27
C ILE A 38 25.28 15.51 13.33
N TYR A 39 24.53 14.48 12.95
CA TYR A 39 23.76 13.68 13.89
C TYR A 39 24.63 12.62 14.53
N LEU A 40 24.53 12.49 15.85
CA LEU A 40 25.24 11.48 16.62
C LEU A 40 24.22 10.41 17.01
N LEU A 41 24.27 9.28 16.32
CA LEU A 41 23.31 8.19 16.50
C LEU A 41 23.88 7.12 17.44
N SER A 42 22.99 6.60 18.28
CA SER A 42 23.17 5.39 19.07
C SER A 42 22.00 4.43 18.79
N GLY A 43 22.05 3.21 19.32
CA GLY A 43 20.95 2.23 19.17
C GLY A 43 19.63 2.60 19.86
N ALA A 44 19.51 3.76 20.53
CA ALA A 44 18.37 4.08 21.39
C ALA A 44 17.57 5.36 21.01
N GLY A 45 17.73 5.86 19.79
CA GLY A 45 16.79 6.80 19.17
C GLY A 45 16.87 8.25 19.68
N GLU A 46 18.04 8.70 20.12
CA GLU A 46 18.21 9.99 20.78
C GLU A 46 18.61 11.12 19.83
N ASN A 47 18.18 12.34 20.14
CA ASN A 47 18.35 13.49 19.25
C ASN A 47 19.52 14.36 19.73
N VAL A 48 20.72 13.86 19.44
CA VAL A 48 21.98 14.56 19.68
C VAL A 48 22.57 14.98 18.33
N LYS A 49 22.94 16.26 18.22
CA LYS A 49 23.52 16.77 16.98
C LYS A 49 24.47 17.93 17.20
N VAL A 50 25.34 18.16 16.22
CA VAL A 50 26.16 19.35 16.10
C VAL A 50 25.64 20.21 14.96
N ARG A 51 25.41 21.50 15.22
CA ARG A 51 25.06 22.50 14.21
C ARG A 51 25.69 23.84 14.57
N ASP A 52 26.24 24.56 13.60
CA ASP A 52 26.90 25.86 13.80
C ASP A 52 27.97 25.83 14.93
N ALA A 53 28.75 24.73 14.98
CA ALA A 53 29.73 24.45 16.05
C ALA A 53 29.14 24.42 17.47
N LEU A 54 27.86 24.10 17.62
CA LEU A 54 27.19 23.88 18.89
C LEU A 54 26.65 22.45 18.98
N MET A 55 26.94 21.77 20.09
CA MET A 55 26.32 20.51 20.49
C MET A 55 24.93 20.79 21.06
N ASP A 56 23.90 20.19 20.48
CA ASP A 56 22.49 20.27 20.86
C ASP A 56 21.99 18.88 21.29
N ILE A 57 21.37 18.80 22.46
CA ILE A 57 20.72 17.58 22.96
C ILE A 57 19.25 17.88 23.21
N LYS A 58 18.40 17.11 22.54
CA LYS A 58 16.97 17.01 22.85
C LYS A 58 16.65 15.62 23.36
N VAL A 59 15.88 15.57 24.45
CA VAL A 59 15.36 14.32 25.00
C VAL A 59 13.85 14.23 24.76
N LEU A 60 13.38 13.03 24.48
CA LEU A 60 11.96 12.72 24.35
C LEU A 60 11.33 12.87 25.73
N ARG A 61 10.34 13.76 25.84
CA ARG A 61 9.59 14.01 27.07
C ARG A 61 8.43 13.04 27.20
N GLU A 62 7.60 12.96 26.16
CA GLU A 62 6.40 12.12 26.13
C GLU A 62 5.96 11.80 24.71
N VAL A 63 5.17 10.73 24.61
CA VAL A 63 4.47 10.30 23.39
C VAL A 63 2.99 10.17 23.72
N ASN A 64 2.10 10.77 22.93
CA ASN A 64 0.66 10.67 23.17
C ASN A 64 0.03 9.44 22.51
N ALA A 65 -1.29 9.29 22.66
CA ALA A 65 -2.04 8.18 22.07
C ALA A 65 -2.04 8.15 20.53
N ASP A 66 -1.82 9.30 19.87
CA ASP A 66 -1.69 9.41 18.42
C ASP A 66 -0.23 9.17 17.94
N GLY A 67 0.69 8.89 18.86
CA GLY A 67 2.11 8.68 18.56
C GLY A 67 2.91 9.96 18.34
N LEU A 68 2.34 11.15 18.59
CA LEU A 68 3.08 12.42 18.52
C LEU A 68 4.14 12.49 19.60
N GLU A 69 5.28 13.10 19.29
CA GLU A 69 6.41 13.20 20.21
C GLU A 69 6.56 14.65 20.71
N GLN A 70 6.88 14.82 22.01
CA GLN A 70 7.36 16.09 22.53
C GLN A 70 8.85 16.01 22.87
N TRP A 71 9.65 16.90 22.28
CA TRP A 71 11.09 16.96 22.51
C TRP A 71 11.46 18.19 23.31
N THR A 72 12.25 18.01 24.37
CA THR A 72 12.73 19.12 25.21
C THR A 72 14.23 19.33 25.02
N PRO A 73 14.68 20.53 24.63
CA PRO A 73 16.11 20.87 24.60
C PRO A 73 16.65 20.91 26.02
N ILE A 74 17.68 20.12 26.31
CA ILE A 74 18.31 20.08 27.64
C ILE A 74 19.72 20.65 27.65
N MET A 75 20.36 20.74 26.48
CA MET A 75 21.73 21.26 26.38
C MET A 75 21.96 21.94 25.04
N LYS A 76 22.64 23.08 25.09
CA LYS A 76 23.25 23.72 23.92
C LYS A 76 24.62 24.25 24.34
N ALA A 77 25.69 23.62 23.88
CA ALA A 77 27.06 23.90 24.31
C ALA A 77 28.00 24.11 23.12
N GLY A 78 28.90 25.08 23.20
CA GLY A 78 29.92 25.31 22.17
C GLY A 78 31.15 24.42 22.35
N PHE A 79 32.00 24.37 21.32
CA PHE A 79 33.31 23.75 21.41
C PHE A 79 34.39 24.75 21.83
N PRO A 80 35.42 24.35 22.59
CA PRO A 80 35.68 22.98 23.07
C PRO A 80 34.69 22.54 24.16
N LEU A 81 34.12 21.34 23.97
CA LEU A 81 33.10 20.75 24.82
C LEU A 81 33.75 20.28 26.12
N GLN A 82 33.27 20.75 27.27
CA GLN A 82 33.83 20.40 28.57
C GLN A 82 33.50 18.95 28.94
N ALA A 83 34.32 18.32 29.80
CA ALA A 83 34.11 16.94 30.24
C ALA A 83 32.71 16.68 30.80
N ALA A 84 32.13 17.64 31.55
CA ALA A 84 30.79 17.53 32.09
C ALA A 84 29.72 17.51 30.99
N ASP A 85 29.84 18.37 29.96
CA ASP A 85 28.91 18.37 28.83
C ASP A 85 29.10 17.14 27.93
N ALA A 86 30.34 16.68 27.75
CA ALA A 86 30.60 15.41 27.08
C ALA A 86 29.94 14.23 27.82
N ALA A 87 29.98 14.21 29.16
CA ALA A 87 29.29 13.19 29.94
C ALA A 87 27.78 13.20 29.69
N ARG A 88 27.16 14.38 29.57
CA ARG A 88 25.74 14.53 29.22
C ARG A 88 25.42 14.03 27.82
N VAL A 89 26.34 14.17 26.86
CA VAL A 89 26.18 13.57 25.52
C VAL A 89 26.14 12.04 25.60
N PHE A 90 27.07 11.44 26.35
CA PHE A 90 27.11 9.98 26.51
C PHE A 90 25.90 9.45 27.27
N GLU A 91 25.46 10.14 28.31
CA GLU A 91 24.21 9.83 29.02
C GLU A 91 23.01 9.90 28.07
N ALA A 92 22.91 10.98 27.29
CA ALA A 92 21.84 11.14 26.31
C ALA A 92 21.87 10.06 25.22
N LEU A 93 23.05 9.57 24.83
CA LEU A 93 23.21 8.47 23.88
C LEU A 93 23.16 7.08 24.54
N ARG A 94 22.91 7.01 25.85
CA ARG A 94 22.91 5.77 26.66
C ARG A 94 24.20 4.94 26.50
N LEU A 95 25.32 5.63 26.36
CA LEU A 95 26.64 5.03 26.24
C LEU A 95 27.41 5.14 27.56
N PRO A 96 28.29 4.16 27.86
CA PRO A 96 29.16 4.27 29.01
C PRO A 96 30.14 5.44 28.86
N LEU A 97 30.44 6.13 29.95
CA LEU A 97 31.37 7.25 29.94
C LEU A 97 32.77 6.83 29.45
N PRO A 98 33.41 7.64 28.60
CA PRO A 98 34.71 7.29 28.04
C PRO A 98 35.81 7.37 29.10
N THR A 99 36.61 6.31 29.21
CA THR A 99 37.76 6.24 30.13
C THR A 99 39.05 6.02 29.33
N PRO A 100 40.13 6.83 29.53
CA PRO A 100 40.21 8.01 30.41
C PRO A 100 39.54 9.26 29.79
N ALA A 101 38.86 10.06 30.61
CA ALA A 101 38.26 11.32 30.17
C ALA A 101 39.32 12.41 29.94
N ARG A 102 39.14 13.25 28.92
CA ARG A 102 39.86 14.53 28.77
C ARG A 102 39.10 15.65 29.50
N ALA A 103 39.79 16.73 29.84
CA ALA A 103 39.18 17.94 30.42
C ALA A 103 38.18 18.60 29.45
N SER A 104 38.51 18.63 28.15
CA SER A 104 37.64 19.09 27.09
C SER A 104 37.99 18.43 25.74
N TYR A 105 37.09 18.59 24.76
CA TYR A 105 37.23 18.07 23.41
C TYR A 105 36.94 19.17 22.40
N THR A 106 37.79 19.38 21.40
CA THR A 106 37.36 20.09 20.18
C THR A 106 36.36 19.22 19.40
N LEU A 107 35.66 19.79 18.41
CA LEU A 107 34.75 19.01 17.58
C LEU A 107 35.48 17.84 16.89
N ASP A 108 36.60 18.13 16.23
CA ASP A 108 37.40 17.11 15.54
C ASP A 108 37.88 16.02 16.50
N GLN A 109 38.38 16.40 17.68
CA GLN A 109 38.81 15.44 18.69
C GLN A 109 37.66 14.57 19.21
N PHE A 110 36.46 15.13 19.34
CA PHE A 110 35.28 14.38 19.76
C PHE A 110 34.88 13.37 18.68
N ILE A 111 34.80 13.80 17.42
CA ILE A 111 34.45 12.96 16.29
C ILE A 111 35.48 11.86 16.07
N GLU A 112 36.77 12.20 15.97
CA GLU A 112 37.84 11.21 15.76
C GLU A 112 37.89 10.15 16.87
N ARG A 113 37.63 10.56 18.11
CA ARG A 113 37.75 9.63 19.25
C ARG A 113 36.52 8.74 19.42
N PHE A 114 35.32 9.27 19.20
CA PHE A 114 34.09 8.58 19.60
C PHE A 114 33.14 8.25 18.44
N ALA A 115 33.23 9.01 17.35
CA ALA A 115 32.32 8.89 16.22
C ALA A 115 33.01 8.59 14.88
N ALA A 116 34.28 8.16 14.93
CA ALA A 116 34.98 7.59 13.79
C ALA A 116 34.32 6.27 13.34
N PRO A 117 34.49 5.83 12.09
CA PRO A 117 33.97 4.55 11.62
C PRO A 117 34.34 3.39 12.55
N GLY A 118 33.34 2.63 13.01
CA GLY A 118 33.50 1.53 13.98
C GLY A 118 33.52 1.96 15.45
N GLY A 119 33.42 3.26 15.74
CA GLY A 119 33.27 3.79 17.09
C GLY A 119 31.88 3.53 17.71
N PRO A 120 31.70 3.83 19.01
CA PRO A 120 30.44 3.63 19.72
C PRO A 120 29.32 4.58 19.29
N ILE A 121 29.67 5.71 18.65
CA ILE A 121 28.71 6.69 18.12
C ILE A 121 28.80 6.65 16.60
N ARG A 122 27.66 6.59 15.91
CA ARG A 122 27.64 6.77 14.46
C ARG A 122 27.38 8.25 14.14
N ALA A 123 28.40 8.95 13.63
CA ALA A 123 28.22 10.30 13.09
C ALA A 123 27.64 10.22 11.67
N VAL A 124 26.52 10.92 11.44
CA VAL A 124 25.87 11.04 10.14
C VAL A 124 25.89 12.50 9.72
N LYS A 125 26.52 12.82 8.60
CA LYS A 125 26.53 14.18 8.04
C LYS A 125 25.24 14.41 7.29
N VAL A 126 24.52 15.46 7.67
CA VAL A 126 23.20 15.75 7.13
C VAL A 126 23.14 17.17 6.61
N HIS A 127 22.96 17.31 5.30
CA HIS A 127 22.57 18.57 4.68
C HIS A 127 21.04 18.63 4.58
N LYS A 128 20.44 19.77 4.93
CA LYS A 128 18.98 19.95 4.89
C LYS A 128 18.61 21.27 4.25
N ARG A 129 17.68 21.22 3.31
CA ARG A 129 16.96 22.39 2.80
C ARG A 129 15.50 22.28 3.19
N ARG A 130 15.04 23.19 4.06
CA ARG A 130 13.70 23.19 4.65
C ARG A 130 12.87 24.30 4.08
N THR A 131 11.68 23.98 3.57
CA THR A 131 10.65 24.94 3.18
C THR A 131 9.51 24.85 4.17
N ARG A 132 9.15 25.99 4.79
CA ARG A 132 8.12 26.05 5.84
C ARG A 132 6.81 26.60 5.34
N TYR A 133 5.72 26.12 5.93
CA TYR A 133 4.35 26.43 5.58
C TYR A 133 3.49 26.50 6.84
N THR A 134 2.26 26.98 6.68
CA THR A 134 1.21 26.90 7.72
C THR A 134 0.07 26.05 7.18
N VAL A 135 -0.29 24.99 7.90
CA VAL A 135 -1.38 24.06 7.54
C VAL A 135 -2.27 23.90 8.77
N GLY A 136 -3.57 24.21 8.64
CA GLY A 136 -4.50 24.11 9.77
C GLY A 136 -4.07 24.89 11.04
N GLY A 137 -3.32 25.99 10.88
CA GLY A 137 -2.74 26.76 12.00
C GLY A 137 -1.47 26.15 12.63
N CYS A 138 -1.01 24.98 12.16
CA CYS A 138 0.22 24.33 12.59
C CYS A 138 1.38 24.71 11.66
N MET A 139 2.60 24.69 12.18
CA MET A 139 3.79 24.83 11.33
C MET A 139 4.02 23.50 10.63
N ALA A 140 4.12 23.53 9.30
CA ALA A 140 4.51 22.39 8.49
C ALA A 140 5.85 22.67 7.79
N GLU A 141 6.66 21.63 7.60
CA GLU A 141 7.98 21.73 6.99
C GLU A 141 8.19 20.59 6.00
N LEU A 142 8.46 20.90 4.73
CA LEU A 142 8.98 19.96 3.74
C LEU A 142 10.50 20.14 3.67
N SER A 143 11.23 19.05 3.88
CA SER A 143 12.70 19.06 3.87
C SER A 143 13.24 18.15 2.79
N GLU A 144 14.13 18.67 1.96
CA GLU A 144 15.08 17.90 1.15
C GLU A 144 16.30 17.62 2.03
N VAL A 145 16.66 16.35 2.18
CA VAL A 145 17.68 15.90 3.13
C VAL A 145 18.67 15.00 2.41
N VAL A 146 19.97 15.24 2.62
CA VAL A 146 21.03 14.35 2.16
C VAL A 146 21.83 13.91 3.39
N ALA A 147 21.77 12.62 3.73
CA ALA A 147 22.45 12.03 4.87
C ALA A 147 23.55 11.07 4.39
N ASP A 148 24.81 11.40 4.64
CA ASP A 148 25.99 10.66 4.12
C ASP A 148 25.87 10.31 2.62
N GLY A 149 25.40 11.27 1.82
CA GLY A 149 25.21 11.11 0.38
C GLY A 149 23.90 10.43 -0.03
N LYS A 150 23.10 9.92 0.91
CA LYS A 150 21.79 9.30 0.63
C LYS A 150 20.68 10.36 0.68
N PRO A 151 19.95 10.60 -0.42
CA PRO A 151 18.86 11.57 -0.45
C PRO A 151 17.57 10.99 0.15
N THR A 152 16.78 11.85 0.81
CA THR A 152 15.41 11.57 1.25
C THR A 152 14.63 12.88 1.36
N HIS A 153 13.30 12.79 1.43
CA HIS A 153 12.47 13.87 1.90
C HIS A 153 11.96 13.59 3.31
N THR A 154 11.63 14.65 4.06
CA THR A 154 10.81 14.55 5.27
C THR A 154 9.72 15.61 5.25
N ILE A 155 8.51 15.24 5.68
CA ILE A 155 7.48 16.20 6.06
C ILE A 155 7.35 16.16 7.58
N ALA A 156 7.27 17.33 8.20
CA ALA A 156 6.96 17.47 9.62
C ALA A 156 5.85 18.48 9.86
N VAL A 157 5.08 18.26 10.92
CA VAL A 157 4.03 19.16 11.40
C VAL A 157 4.19 19.30 12.91
N GLU A 158 4.21 20.55 13.40
CA GLU A 158 4.34 20.81 14.83
C GLU A 158 3.46 21.96 15.35
N SER A 159 2.95 21.78 16.56
CA SER A 159 2.11 22.74 17.28
C SER A 159 2.06 22.43 18.77
N GLU A 160 1.59 23.39 19.56
CA GLU A 160 1.24 23.16 20.97
C GLU A 160 -0.07 22.35 21.09
N ASP A 161 -0.95 22.42 20.09
CA ASP A 161 -2.19 21.64 19.99
C ASP A 161 -1.95 20.31 19.25
N ALA A 162 -1.88 19.20 20.00
CA ALA A 162 -1.75 17.85 19.46
C ALA A 162 -2.87 17.49 18.48
N ALA A 163 -4.12 17.85 18.78
CA ALA A 163 -5.24 17.56 17.90
C ALA A 163 -5.14 18.38 16.61
N GLY A 164 -4.61 19.59 16.69
CA GLY A 164 -4.24 20.44 15.55
C GLY A 164 -3.22 19.80 14.64
N VAL A 165 -2.14 19.23 15.21
CA VAL A 165 -1.12 18.49 14.45
C VAL A 165 -1.78 17.36 13.66
N MET A 166 -2.57 16.51 14.31
CA MET A 166 -3.20 15.38 13.62
C MET A 166 -4.25 15.80 12.58
N ARG A 167 -4.94 16.94 12.78
CA ARG A 167 -5.81 17.51 11.73
C ARG A 167 -5.00 17.93 10.51
N ALA A 168 -3.90 18.66 10.69
CA ALA A 168 -3.03 19.10 9.61
C ALA A 168 -2.34 17.92 8.88
N VAL A 169 -1.89 16.89 9.61
CA VAL A 169 -1.35 15.65 9.02
C VAL A 169 -2.39 14.96 8.12
N ARG A 170 -3.65 14.89 8.55
CA ARG A 170 -4.74 14.34 7.73
C ARG A 170 -5.08 15.21 6.53
N GLU A 171 -5.09 16.53 6.69
CA GLU A 171 -5.30 17.48 5.59
C GLU A 171 -4.25 17.34 4.48
N LEU A 172 -3.02 16.99 4.86
CA LEU A 172 -1.93 16.67 3.93
C LEU A 172 -2.03 15.27 3.31
N GLY A 173 -3.01 14.45 3.68
CA GLY A 173 -3.14 13.07 3.23
C GLY A 173 -2.14 12.11 3.87
N LEU A 174 -1.52 12.50 5.00
CA LEU A 174 -0.45 11.75 5.67
C LEU A 174 -0.94 10.95 6.89
N GLY A 175 -2.25 10.87 7.12
CA GLY A 175 -2.82 10.22 8.31
C GLY A 175 -2.49 8.72 8.46
N GLY A 176 -2.08 8.05 7.38
CA GLY A 176 -1.63 6.66 7.41
C GLY A 176 -0.14 6.47 7.69
N TYR A 177 0.66 7.54 7.71
CA TYR A 177 2.11 7.47 7.88
C TYR A 177 2.50 7.43 9.36
N THR A 178 3.53 6.64 9.65
CA THR A 178 4.07 6.46 11.00
C THR A 178 4.88 7.69 11.41
N ASN A 179 4.59 8.24 12.60
CA ASN A 179 5.44 9.25 13.18
C ASN A 179 6.83 8.66 13.47
N THR A 180 7.86 9.29 12.93
CA THR A 180 9.24 8.80 12.93
C THR A 180 10.16 9.91 13.41
N SER A 181 10.81 9.69 14.56
CA SER A 181 11.81 10.60 15.07
C SER A 181 12.97 10.75 14.08
N TYR A 182 13.57 11.94 14.06
CA TYR A 182 14.66 12.24 13.12
C TYR A 182 15.84 11.25 13.22
N PRO A 183 16.33 10.89 14.42
CA PRO A 183 17.43 9.93 14.57
C PRO A 183 17.07 8.53 14.04
N PHE A 184 15.85 8.07 14.29
CA PHE A 184 15.40 6.76 13.82
C PHE A 184 15.30 6.73 12.28
N GLY A 185 14.71 7.78 11.68
CA GLY A 185 14.62 7.89 10.23
C GLY A 185 15.99 7.96 9.54
N LEU A 186 16.95 8.67 10.14
CA LEU A 186 18.34 8.69 9.65
C LEU A 186 19.00 7.31 9.77
N ALA A 187 18.88 6.64 10.91
CA ALA A 187 19.43 5.29 11.09
C ALA A 187 18.88 4.34 10.02
N ALA A 188 17.56 4.31 9.84
CA ALA A 188 16.90 3.48 8.83
C ALA A 188 17.37 3.80 7.40
N LEU A 189 17.56 5.08 7.06
CA LEU A 189 18.08 5.50 5.76
C LEU A 189 19.54 5.04 5.54
N ILE A 190 20.39 5.21 6.54
CA ILE A 190 21.80 4.84 6.45
C ILE A 190 21.98 3.31 6.42
N ASP A 191 21.14 2.56 7.12
CA ASP A 191 21.16 1.09 7.14
C ASP A 191 20.45 0.44 5.93
N ASP A 192 20.00 1.23 4.95
CA ASP A 192 19.26 0.76 3.77
C ASP A 192 18.04 -0.10 4.16
N ALA A 193 17.34 0.32 5.22
CA ALA A 193 16.16 -0.37 5.70
C ALA A 193 15.07 -0.38 4.61
N PRO A 194 14.43 -1.54 4.37
CA PRO A 194 13.47 -1.70 3.29
C PRO A 194 12.28 -0.75 3.44
N GLU A 195 11.86 -0.14 2.33
CA GLU A 195 10.69 0.74 2.30
C GLU A 195 9.42 -0.07 2.13
N ARG A 196 8.73 -0.34 3.24
CA ARG A 196 7.50 -1.14 3.24
C ARG A 196 6.28 -0.30 3.51
N TYR A 197 5.21 -0.60 2.79
CA TYR A 197 3.90 0.05 2.93
C TYR A 197 2.83 -1.01 2.97
N ALA A 198 1.75 -0.76 3.71
CA ALA A 198 0.65 -1.69 3.84
C ALA A 198 -0.66 -1.13 3.32
N VAL A 199 -1.50 -2.04 2.85
CA VAL A 199 -2.86 -1.75 2.40
C VAL A 199 -3.85 -2.67 3.10
N ILE A 200 -4.95 -2.08 3.58
CA ILE A 200 -6.10 -2.79 4.13
C ILE A 200 -7.34 -2.50 3.26
N ASP A 201 -7.94 -3.54 2.69
CA ASP A 201 -9.21 -3.47 1.95
C ASP A 201 -10.31 -4.09 2.81
N ALA A 202 -11.13 -3.25 3.43
CA ALA A 202 -12.27 -3.64 4.26
C ALA A 202 -13.51 -3.91 3.40
N GLY A 203 -13.59 -5.14 2.88
CA GLY A 203 -14.71 -5.62 2.10
C GLY A 203 -15.89 -6.13 2.93
N THR A 204 -17.03 -6.31 2.27
CA THR A 204 -18.27 -6.79 2.90
C THR A 204 -18.15 -8.19 3.53
N ASN A 205 -17.38 -9.09 2.91
CA ASN A 205 -17.23 -10.47 3.39
C ASN A 205 -15.88 -10.72 4.10
N SER A 206 -14.84 -10.02 3.68
CA SER A 206 -13.47 -10.27 4.13
C SER A 206 -12.66 -8.98 4.14
N ILE A 207 -11.72 -8.89 5.08
CA ILE A 207 -10.68 -7.86 5.11
C ILE A 207 -9.44 -8.42 4.44
N LYS A 208 -8.88 -7.71 3.45
CA LYS A 208 -7.62 -8.10 2.80
C LYS A 208 -6.49 -7.23 3.31
N PHE A 209 -5.31 -7.82 3.45
CA PHE A 209 -4.10 -7.17 3.93
C PHE A 209 -2.94 -7.49 3.00
N HIS A 210 -2.24 -6.44 2.58
CA HIS A 210 -1.09 -6.55 1.71
C HIS A 210 0.05 -5.66 2.22
N ILE A 211 1.27 -6.19 2.25
CA ILE A 211 2.49 -5.41 2.49
C ILE A 211 3.34 -5.49 1.23
N GLY A 212 3.61 -4.33 0.64
CA GLY A 212 4.53 -4.17 -0.48
C GLY A 212 5.83 -3.52 -0.03
N GLU A 213 6.96 -4.06 -0.49
CA GLU A 213 8.29 -3.46 -0.36
C GLU A 213 8.69 -2.81 -1.68
N HIS A 214 9.11 -1.55 -1.63
CA HIS A 214 9.61 -0.87 -2.82
C HIS A 214 10.95 -1.50 -3.25
N ILE A 215 11.09 -1.81 -4.54
CA ILE A 215 12.36 -2.28 -5.12
C ILE A 215 12.90 -1.25 -6.11
N ASP A 216 14.22 -1.07 -6.13
CA ASP A 216 14.87 -0.10 -7.02
C ASP A 216 14.74 -0.50 -8.49
N GLU A 217 14.66 0.50 -9.36
CA GLU A 217 14.28 0.40 -10.79
C GLU A 217 15.15 -0.51 -11.67
N HIS A 218 16.26 -1.05 -11.13
CA HIS A 218 17.14 -1.95 -11.88
C HIS A 218 16.61 -3.40 -11.95
N ASP A 219 15.59 -3.75 -11.16
CA ASP A 219 14.95 -5.07 -11.22
C ASP A 219 13.71 -5.04 -12.14
N ALA A 220 13.76 -5.84 -13.20
CA ALA A 220 12.81 -5.87 -14.32
C ALA A 220 11.36 -6.34 -14.00
N GLY A 221 10.95 -6.39 -12.72
CA GLY A 221 9.68 -6.99 -12.24
C GLY A 221 8.60 -6.02 -11.77
N GLY A 222 8.86 -4.71 -11.77
CA GLY A 222 7.94 -3.68 -11.29
C GLY A 222 8.34 -3.10 -9.93
N LYS A 223 7.83 -1.92 -9.58
CA LYS A 223 8.28 -1.10 -8.42
C LYS A 223 8.07 -1.73 -7.03
N TRP A 224 7.41 -2.89 -6.94
CA TRP A 224 6.94 -3.46 -5.68
C TRP A 224 7.14 -4.97 -5.60
N ARG A 225 7.71 -5.44 -4.49
CA ARG A 225 7.77 -6.85 -4.10
C ARG A 225 6.75 -7.14 -3.00
N THR A 226 5.93 -8.18 -3.18
CA THR A 226 4.99 -8.63 -2.16
C THR A 226 5.73 -9.24 -0.96
N VAL A 227 5.48 -8.73 0.25
CA VAL A 227 5.99 -9.29 1.51
C VAL A 227 4.90 -10.10 2.22
N VAL A 228 3.67 -9.60 2.22
CA VAL A 228 2.49 -10.27 2.78
C VAL A 228 1.32 -10.04 1.82
N ASP A 229 0.53 -11.09 1.55
CA ASP A 229 -0.78 -10.96 0.92
C ASP A 229 -1.72 -12.03 1.52
N ARG A 230 -2.73 -11.57 2.26
CA ARG A 230 -3.70 -12.46 2.92
C ARG A 230 -5.07 -11.83 3.03
N ALA A 231 -6.08 -12.66 3.26
CA ALA A 231 -7.45 -12.23 3.53
C ALA A 231 -8.00 -12.95 4.77
N GLU A 232 -8.80 -12.24 5.54
CA GLU A 232 -9.47 -12.74 6.73
C GLU A 232 -10.99 -12.57 6.59
N VAL A 233 -11.75 -13.64 6.81
CA VAL A 233 -13.21 -13.64 6.65
C VAL A 233 -13.86 -13.10 7.91
N THR A 234 -14.34 -11.85 7.86
CA THR A 234 -14.97 -11.16 9.00
C THR A 234 -16.48 -11.00 8.86
N ARG A 235 -17.01 -11.14 7.62
CA ARG A 235 -18.43 -10.95 7.29
C ARG A 235 -18.99 -9.63 7.83
N LEU A 236 -18.35 -8.50 7.47
CA LEU A 236 -18.78 -7.15 7.86
C LEU A 236 -20.24 -6.85 7.47
N GLY A 237 -20.69 -7.33 6.31
CA GLY A 237 -22.07 -7.12 5.83
C GLY A 237 -23.10 -8.12 6.36
N GLU A 238 -22.77 -8.92 7.37
CA GLU A 238 -23.74 -9.81 8.02
C GLU A 238 -24.90 -8.99 8.60
N GLY A 239 -26.14 -9.34 8.23
CA GLY A 239 -27.35 -8.64 8.68
C GLY A 239 -27.61 -7.28 7.99
N LEU A 240 -26.68 -6.80 7.15
CA LEU A 240 -26.74 -5.45 6.59
C LEU A 240 -27.92 -5.24 5.63
N ALA A 241 -28.27 -6.27 4.84
CA ALA A 241 -29.40 -6.21 3.91
C ALA A 241 -30.75 -6.05 4.63
N ASP A 242 -30.88 -6.67 5.81
CA ASP A 242 -32.13 -6.69 6.57
C ASP A 242 -32.23 -5.52 7.55
N GLN A 243 -31.11 -5.16 8.21
CA GLN A 243 -31.09 -4.18 9.29
C GLN A 243 -30.61 -2.79 8.85
N GLY A 244 -29.95 -2.68 7.69
CA GLY A 244 -29.38 -1.43 7.19
C GLY A 244 -28.18 -0.89 7.98
N VAL A 245 -27.72 -1.63 8.99
CA VAL A 245 -26.61 -1.27 9.87
C VAL A 245 -25.59 -2.41 9.98
N ILE A 246 -24.35 -2.06 10.31
CA ILE A 246 -23.32 -3.04 10.70
C ILE A 246 -23.55 -3.40 12.17
N ILE A 247 -23.74 -4.69 12.44
CA ILE A 247 -24.00 -5.22 13.77
C ILE A 247 -22.71 -5.30 14.62
N ASP A 248 -22.85 -5.17 15.93
CA ASP A 248 -21.72 -5.19 16.88
C ASP A 248 -20.83 -6.43 16.74
N ALA A 249 -21.45 -7.61 16.56
CA ALA A 249 -20.72 -8.85 16.39
C ALA A 249 -19.82 -8.86 15.13
N ALA A 250 -20.23 -8.17 14.06
CA ALA A 250 -19.44 -8.02 12.85
C ALA A 250 -18.33 -6.97 13.04
N LEU A 251 -18.64 -5.88 13.74
CA LEU A 251 -17.67 -4.84 14.09
C LEU A 251 -16.52 -5.39 14.95
N GLU A 252 -16.81 -6.19 15.98
CA GLU A 252 -15.76 -6.78 16.84
C GLU A 252 -14.79 -7.67 16.06
N ARG A 253 -15.30 -8.49 15.12
CA ARG A 253 -14.43 -9.32 14.26
C ARG A 253 -13.54 -8.48 13.35
N VAL A 254 -14.07 -7.38 12.82
CA VAL A 254 -13.31 -6.46 11.96
C VAL A 254 -12.24 -5.75 12.76
N ILE A 255 -12.55 -5.29 13.98
CA ILE A 255 -11.58 -4.64 14.87
C ILE A 255 -10.46 -5.62 15.24
N ALA A 256 -10.79 -6.88 15.57
CA ALA A 256 -9.79 -7.89 15.87
C ALA A 256 -8.84 -8.14 14.67
N ALA A 257 -9.40 -8.29 13.46
CA ALA A 257 -8.63 -8.48 12.24
C ALA A 257 -7.69 -7.30 11.94
N ILE A 258 -8.23 -6.07 11.97
CA ILE A 258 -7.47 -4.85 11.66
C ILE A 258 -6.39 -4.58 12.73
N SER A 259 -6.68 -4.84 14.01
CA SER A 259 -5.67 -4.75 15.08
C SER A 259 -4.49 -5.69 14.82
N GLY A 260 -4.79 -6.95 14.48
CA GLY A 260 -3.76 -7.93 14.14
C GLY A 260 -2.93 -7.54 12.91
N MET A 261 -3.56 -6.93 11.89
CA MET A 261 -2.90 -6.41 10.70
C MET A 261 -2.01 -5.20 11.00
N ALA A 262 -2.47 -4.28 11.87
CA ALA A 262 -1.68 -3.13 12.29
C ALA A 262 -0.43 -3.55 13.10
N ASP A 263 -0.59 -4.51 14.01
CA ASP A 263 0.53 -5.10 14.75
C ASP A 263 1.53 -5.81 13.84
N GLU A 264 1.03 -6.51 12.81
CA GLU A 264 1.86 -7.14 11.79
C GLU A 264 2.63 -6.11 10.96
N ALA A 265 1.96 -5.04 10.50
CA ALA A 265 2.60 -3.94 9.79
C ALA A 265 3.73 -3.32 10.63
N LYS A 266 3.50 -3.10 11.93
CA LYS A 266 4.52 -2.60 12.86
C LYS A 266 5.72 -3.54 12.97
N ARG A 267 5.51 -4.85 13.10
CA ARG A 267 6.61 -5.85 13.12
C ARG A 267 7.42 -5.89 11.82
N HIS A 268 6.77 -5.64 10.68
CA HIS A 268 7.44 -5.58 9.39
C HIS A 268 8.16 -4.25 9.10
N GLY A 269 8.06 -3.26 10.00
CA GLY A 269 8.66 -1.94 9.81
C GLY A 269 7.96 -1.12 8.72
N VAL A 270 6.65 -1.31 8.56
CA VAL A 270 5.85 -0.56 7.58
C VAL A 270 5.86 0.93 7.91
N ARG A 271 6.16 1.77 6.91
CA ARG A 271 6.20 3.23 7.04
C ARG A 271 4.82 3.85 7.08
N ALA A 272 3.89 3.32 6.28
CA ALA A 272 2.51 3.81 6.25
C ALA A 272 1.50 2.72 5.89
N ILE A 273 0.28 2.88 6.39
CA ILE A 273 -0.88 2.03 6.11
C ILE A 273 -1.94 2.88 5.38
N ALA A 274 -2.38 2.43 4.21
CA ALA A 274 -3.59 2.95 3.57
C ALA A 274 -4.73 1.94 3.76
N ALA A 275 -5.84 2.37 4.37
CA ALA A 275 -7.00 1.50 4.58
C ALA A 275 -8.24 2.09 3.90
N VAL A 276 -8.97 1.25 3.16
CA VAL A 276 -10.20 1.64 2.47
C VAL A 276 -11.36 0.72 2.82
N GLY A 277 -12.56 1.28 2.85
CA GLY A 277 -13.82 0.57 3.04
C GLY A 277 -14.67 0.61 1.77
N THR A 278 -15.22 -0.54 1.37
CA THR A 278 -15.99 -0.67 0.11
C THR A 278 -17.50 -0.79 0.37
N ALA A 279 -18.20 -1.66 -0.37
CA ALA A 279 -19.65 -1.69 -0.46
C ALA A 279 -20.38 -1.77 0.90
N GLY A 280 -19.92 -2.63 1.82
CA GLY A 280 -20.55 -2.78 3.13
C GLY A 280 -20.55 -1.49 3.95
N LEU A 281 -19.40 -0.80 4.02
CA LEU A 281 -19.29 0.49 4.73
C LEU A 281 -20.00 1.62 4.00
N ARG A 282 -20.12 1.55 2.67
CA ARG A 282 -20.80 2.59 1.89
C ARG A 282 -22.31 2.63 2.11
N ILE A 283 -22.94 1.47 2.32
CA ILE A 283 -24.41 1.39 2.44
C ILE A 283 -24.92 1.41 3.88
N ALA A 284 -24.07 1.11 4.86
CA ALA A 284 -24.46 1.05 6.26
C ALA A 284 -24.80 2.44 6.82
N ALA A 285 -25.98 2.56 7.47
CA ALA A 285 -26.43 3.82 8.06
C ALA A 285 -25.52 4.30 9.21
N ASN A 286 -24.90 3.38 9.95
CA ASN A 286 -23.97 3.64 11.06
C ASN A 286 -22.48 3.64 10.64
N SER A 287 -22.18 3.76 9.34
CA SER A 287 -20.80 3.68 8.82
C SER A 287 -19.81 4.64 9.48
N LYS A 288 -20.23 5.90 9.74
CA LYS A 288 -19.36 6.90 10.38
C LYS A 288 -18.93 6.49 11.80
N GLU A 289 -19.87 5.95 12.58
CA GLU A 289 -19.62 5.46 13.93
C GLU A 289 -18.72 4.22 13.91
N VAL A 290 -18.95 3.31 12.97
CA VAL A 290 -18.12 2.12 12.77
C VAL A 290 -16.68 2.48 12.45
N VAL A 291 -16.45 3.37 11.46
CA VAL A 291 -15.11 3.80 11.06
C VAL A 291 -14.39 4.50 12.21
N GLU A 292 -15.09 5.35 12.96
CA GLU A 292 -14.50 6.04 14.10
C GLU A 292 -14.15 5.07 15.24
N THR A 293 -15.01 4.08 15.50
CA THR A 293 -14.75 3.04 16.50
C THR A 293 -13.53 2.20 16.12
N ILE A 294 -13.39 1.83 14.85
CA ILE A 294 -12.19 1.13 14.34
C ILE A 294 -10.95 2.01 14.54
N ARG A 295 -11.02 3.30 14.19
CA ARG A 295 -9.89 4.22 14.35
C ARG A 295 -9.45 4.33 15.80
N VAL A 296 -10.39 4.54 16.73
CA VAL A 296 -10.10 4.67 18.17
C VAL A 296 -9.47 3.39 18.73
N ARG A 297 -9.93 2.21 18.28
CA ARG A 297 -9.47 0.92 18.84
C ARG A 297 -8.24 0.33 18.18
N THR A 298 -7.93 0.73 16.95
CA THR A 298 -6.86 0.12 16.15
C THR A 298 -5.78 1.11 15.69
N GLY A 299 -6.05 2.42 15.78
CA GLY A 299 -5.22 3.47 15.18
C GLY A 299 -5.34 3.57 13.66
N VAL A 300 -6.05 2.66 12.99
CA VAL A 300 -6.17 2.63 11.53
C VAL A 300 -7.36 3.48 11.07
N HIS A 301 -7.08 4.48 10.24
CA HIS A 301 -8.12 5.28 9.60
C HIS A 301 -8.59 4.62 8.30
N ILE A 302 -9.87 4.27 8.22
CA ILE A 302 -10.49 3.72 7.01
C ILE A 302 -11.14 4.83 6.19
N GLU A 303 -10.72 4.98 4.94
CA GLU A 303 -11.39 5.83 3.95
C GLU A 303 -12.51 5.06 3.24
N VAL A 304 -13.76 5.48 3.38
CA VAL A 304 -14.88 4.86 2.64
C VAL A 304 -14.90 5.40 1.21
N ILE A 305 -14.61 4.53 0.24
CA ILE A 305 -14.47 4.92 -1.17
C ILE A 305 -15.75 4.67 -1.97
N SER A 306 -15.95 5.46 -3.03
CA SER A 306 -17.04 5.25 -3.98
C SER A 306 -16.81 3.97 -4.80
N GLY A 307 -17.88 3.44 -5.41
CA GLY A 307 -17.73 2.31 -6.34
C GLY A 307 -16.89 2.66 -7.57
N ASP A 308 -16.96 3.90 -8.02
CA ASP A 308 -16.16 4.40 -9.15
C ASP A 308 -14.67 4.47 -8.77
N GLU A 309 -14.36 4.87 -7.54
CA GLU A 309 -12.99 4.93 -7.05
C GLU A 309 -12.40 3.53 -6.85
N GLU A 310 -13.17 2.61 -6.27
CA GLU A 310 -12.81 1.19 -6.18
C GLU A 310 -12.47 0.60 -7.55
N THR A 311 -13.25 0.96 -8.57
CA THR A 311 -13.02 0.59 -9.96
C THR A 311 -11.73 1.16 -10.50
N ARG A 312 -11.56 2.48 -10.36
CA ARG A 312 -10.42 3.22 -10.90
C ARG A 312 -9.10 2.67 -10.33
N LEU A 313 -9.06 2.42 -9.02
CA LEU A 313 -7.90 1.81 -8.37
C LEU A 313 -7.61 0.40 -8.89
N ALA A 314 -8.62 -0.45 -9.05
CA ALA A 314 -8.42 -1.78 -9.63
C ALA A 314 -7.93 -1.73 -11.09
N TYR A 315 -8.45 -0.78 -11.88
CA TYR A 315 -8.01 -0.53 -13.26
C TYR A 315 -6.55 -0.08 -13.31
N LEU A 316 -6.14 0.86 -12.46
CA LEU A 316 -4.75 1.31 -12.36
C LEU A 316 -3.81 0.18 -11.90
N ALA A 317 -4.26 -0.69 -11.01
CA ALA A 317 -3.50 -1.86 -10.57
C ALA A 317 -3.17 -2.79 -11.74
N ALA A 318 -4.18 -3.10 -12.55
CA ALA A 318 -4.05 -3.93 -13.74
C ALA A 318 -3.12 -3.28 -14.78
N LYS A 319 -3.28 -1.96 -15.02
CA LYS A 319 -2.43 -1.20 -15.95
C LYS A 319 -0.96 -1.21 -15.52
N ALA A 320 -0.68 -0.81 -14.28
CA ALA A 320 0.66 -0.69 -13.74
C ALA A 320 1.39 -2.03 -13.66
N GLY A 321 0.68 -3.10 -13.29
CA GLY A 321 1.25 -4.44 -13.23
C GLY A 321 1.65 -5.03 -14.58
N LEU A 322 1.30 -4.38 -15.69
CA LEU A 322 1.50 -4.88 -17.06
C LEU A 322 2.31 -3.91 -17.95
N GLY A 323 2.79 -2.79 -17.39
CA GLY A 323 3.58 -1.79 -18.15
C GLY A 323 2.80 -1.09 -19.27
N LEU A 324 1.47 -1.12 -19.24
CA LEU A 324 0.62 -0.57 -20.28
C LEU A 324 0.46 0.94 -20.06
N ASN A 325 1.38 1.78 -20.50
CA ASN A 325 1.37 3.20 -20.10
C ASN A 325 0.39 4.09 -20.87
N GLN A 326 0.10 3.75 -22.13
CA GLN A 326 -0.74 4.54 -23.02
C GLN A 326 -1.71 3.68 -23.83
N GLY A 327 -2.81 4.28 -24.25
CA GLY A 327 -3.80 3.68 -25.15
C GLY A 327 -5.06 3.18 -24.45
N SER A 328 -5.92 2.57 -25.25
CA SER A 328 -7.20 2.00 -24.81
C SER A 328 -7.01 0.63 -24.16
N LEU A 329 -7.62 0.45 -22.99
CA LEU A 329 -7.56 -0.77 -22.20
C LEU A 329 -8.95 -1.19 -21.76
N VAL A 330 -9.26 -2.46 -21.98
CA VAL A 330 -10.43 -3.11 -21.41
C VAL A 330 -9.96 -4.09 -20.33
N VAL A 331 -10.44 -3.91 -19.11
CA VAL A 331 -10.29 -4.88 -18.02
C VAL A 331 -11.63 -5.58 -17.86
N PHE A 332 -11.62 -6.92 -17.85
CA PHE A 332 -12.81 -7.69 -17.50
C PHE A 332 -12.52 -8.70 -16.40
N ASP A 333 -13.45 -8.83 -15.46
CA ASP A 333 -13.44 -9.83 -14.40
C ASP A 333 -14.64 -10.76 -14.60
N THR A 334 -14.37 -12.06 -14.73
CA THR A 334 -15.43 -13.06 -14.89
C THR A 334 -15.57 -13.91 -13.62
N GLY A 335 -16.74 -13.77 -12.99
CA GLY A 335 -17.11 -14.47 -11.77
C GLY A 335 -18.11 -15.60 -12.00
N GLY A 336 -18.59 -16.17 -10.89
CA GLY A 336 -19.60 -17.23 -10.91
C GLY A 336 -20.98 -16.74 -11.37
N GLY A 337 -21.41 -15.56 -10.93
CA GLY A 337 -22.75 -15.02 -11.21
C GLY A 337 -22.82 -13.92 -12.28
N SER A 338 -21.72 -13.19 -12.50
CA SER A 338 -21.69 -12.01 -13.37
C SER A 338 -20.29 -11.79 -13.93
N SER A 339 -20.18 -10.96 -14.96
CA SER A 339 -18.91 -10.44 -15.45
C SER A 339 -18.91 -8.92 -15.44
N GLN A 340 -17.83 -8.32 -14.97
CA GLN A 340 -17.64 -6.88 -14.92
C GLN A 340 -16.68 -6.43 -16.01
N PHE A 341 -16.97 -5.30 -16.63
CA PHE A 341 -16.14 -4.68 -17.66
C PHE A 341 -15.82 -3.25 -17.26
N THR A 342 -14.56 -2.87 -17.45
CA THR A 342 -14.06 -1.51 -17.29
C THR A 342 -13.33 -1.12 -18.57
N PHE A 343 -13.89 -0.17 -19.30
CA PHE A 343 -13.29 0.46 -20.47
C PHE A 343 -12.61 1.75 -20.00
N GLY A 344 -11.38 1.95 -20.44
CA GLY A 344 -10.62 3.14 -20.11
C GLY A 344 -9.58 3.47 -21.16
N HIS A 345 -9.06 4.69 -21.09
CA HIS A 345 -7.88 5.12 -21.82
C HIS A 345 -6.89 5.75 -20.84
N ASP A 346 -5.61 5.43 -20.99
CA ASP A 346 -4.55 5.92 -20.13
C ASP A 346 -4.88 5.73 -18.64
N ALA A 347 -5.12 6.80 -17.88
CA ALA A 347 -5.48 6.74 -16.45
C ALA A 347 -6.98 6.96 -16.20
N VAL A 348 -7.76 7.16 -17.25
CA VAL A 348 -9.18 7.52 -17.21
C VAL A 348 -10.02 6.27 -17.44
N VAL A 349 -11.01 6.07 -16.58
CA VAL A 349 -12.07 5.06 -16.78
C VAL A 349 -13.24 5.74 -17.48
N ASP A 350 -13.65 5.24 -18.64
CA ASP A 350 -14.71 5.84 -19.45
C ASP A 350 -16.07 5.25 -19.13
N GLU A 351 -16.10 3.93 -18.98
CA GLU A 351 -17.33 3.20 -18.68
C GLU A 351 -17.01 1.96 -17.86
N ARG A 352 -17.82 1.75 -16.82
CA ARG A 352 -17.90 0.47 -16.13
C ARG A 352 -19.31 -0.06 -16.16
N PHE A 353 -19.43 -1.36 -16.36
CA PHE A 353 -20.71 -2.04 -16.19
C PHE A 353 -20.53 -3.51 -15.79
N SER A 354 -21.63 -4.08 -15.31
CA SER A 354 -21.77 -5.50 -15.05
C SER A 354 -22.79 -6.09 -16.02
N VAL A 355 -22.59 -7.35 -16.39
CA VAL A 355 -23.55 -8.16 -17.13
C VAL A 355 -23.79 -9.46 -16.36
N ASP A 356 -25.00 -10.00 -16.42
CA ASP A 356 -25.40 -11.23 -15.71
C ASP A 356 -24.91 -12.50 -16.42
N VAL A 357 -23.65 -12.45 -16.86
CA VAL A 357 -22.93 -13.52 -17.55
C VAL A 357 -21.92 -14.09 -16.57
N GLY A 358 -22.25 -15.21 -15.95
CA GLY A 358 -21.39 -15.87 -14.95
C GLY A 358 -21.27 -17.38 -15.18
N ALA A 359 -20.11 -17.94 -14.83
CA ALA A 359 -19.79 -19.34 -15.12
C ALA A 359 -20.80 -20.34 -14.51
N VAL A 360 -21.32 -20.08 -13.30
CA VAL A 360 -22.29 -20.96 -12.62
C VAL A 360 -23.59 -21.05 -13.43
N ARG A 361 -24.12 -19.90 -13.85
CA ARG A 361 -25.38 -19.80 -14.59
C ARG A 361 -25.38 -20.65 -15.87
N TYR A 362 -24.31 -20.56 -16.68
CA TYR A 362 -24.21 -21.34 -17.92
C TYR A 362 -23.86 -22.79 -17.66
N THR A 363 -23.14 -23.08 -16.58
CA THR A 363 -22.88 -24.46 -16.17
C THR A 363 -24.18 -25.17 -15.84
N GLU A 364 -25.04 -24.58 -15.01
CA GLU A 364 -26.35 -25.13 -14.65
C GLU A 364 -27.28 -25.23 -15.87
N ARG A 365 -27.35 -24.17 -16.68
CA ARG A 365 -28.26 -24.11 -17.84
C ARG A 365 -27.93 -25.14 -18.92
N PHE A 366 -26.66 -25.46 -19.13
CA PHE A 366 -26.20 -26.32 -20.23
C PHE A 366 -25.55 -27.63 -19.76
N GLY A 367 -25.50 -27.91 -18.44
CA GLY A 367 -24.86 -29.10 -17.88
C GLY A 367 -23.36 -29.17 -18.14
N LEU A 368 -22.66 -28.02 -18.07
CA LEU A 368 -21.24 -27.92 -18.45
C LEU A 368 -20.29 -28.52 -17.39
N ASP A 369 -20.81 -28.99 -16.26
CA ASP A 369 -20.10 -29.78 -15.25
C ASP A 369 -19.77 -31.20 -15.75
N ARG A 370 -20.41 -31.65 -16.83
CA ARG A 370 -20.21 -32.97 -17.44
C ARG A 370 -19.40 -32.88 -18.74
N ALA A 371 -19.05 -34.04 -19.30
CA ALA A 371 -18.61 -34.10 -20.69
C ALA A 371 -19.78 -33.74 -21.62
N VAL A 372 -19.53 -32.85 -22.59
CA VAL A 372 -20.56 -32.32 -23.50
C VAL A 372 -20.13 -32.43 -24.97
N SER A 373 -21.12 -32.59 -25.85
CA SER A 373 -20.88 -32.67 -27.28
C SER A 373 -20.54 -31.29 -27.88
N PRO A 374 -19.93 -31.23 -29.08
CA PRO A 374 -19.68 -29.98 -29.78
C PRO A 374 -20.96 -29.15 -30.03
N GLU A 375 -22.13 -29.78 -30.19
CA GLU A 375 -23.40 -29.10 -30.39
C GLU A 375 -23.85 -28.35 -29.12
N VAL A 376 -23.75 -29.00 -27.95
CA VAL A 376 -24.08 -28.38 -26.65
C VAL A 376 -23.14 -27.22 -26.37
N LEU A 377 -21.84 -27.41 -26.62
CA LEU A 377 -20.84 -26.35 -26.47
C LEU A 377 -21.15 -25.15 -27.36
N ARG A 378 -21.50 -25.39 -28.63
CA ARG A 378 -21.86 -24.32 -29.58
C ARG A 378 -23.10 -23.56 -29.12
N ALA A 379 -24.11 -24.27 -28.60
CA ALA A 379 -25.32 -23.65 -28.05
C ALA A 379 -25.01 -22.79 -26.81
N ALA A 380 -24.15 -23.27 -25.91
CA ALA A 380 -23.71 -22.51 -24.75
C ALA A 380 -22.93 -21.25 -25.15
N MET A 381 -21.98 -21.35 -26.07
CA MET A 381 -21.22 -20.21 -26.58
C MET A 381 -22.10 -19.19 -27.29
N ALA A 382 -23.09 -19.62 -28.07
CA ALA A 382 -24.05 -18.73 -28.72
C ALA A 382 -24.91 -17.97 -27.69
N ALA A 383 -25.36 -18.64 -26.63
CA ALA A 383 -26.12 -18.00 -25.56
C ALA A 383 -25.27 -16.99 -24.77
N ILE A 384 -24.04 -17.36 -24.41
CA ILE A 384 -23.07 -16.45 -23.78
C ILE A 384 -22.84 -15.21 -24.66
N ALA A 385 -22.63 -15.41 -25.97
CA ALA A 385 -22.43 -14.32 -26.90
C ALA A 385 -23.66 -13.41 -27.01
N ALA A 386 -24.87 -13.94 -26.99
CA ALA A 386 -26.09 -13.13 -27.00
C ALA A 386 -26.21 -12.26 -25.74
N ASP A 387 -25.93 -12.84 -24.57
CA ASP A 387 -26.02 -12.14 -23.28
C ASP A 387 -24.86 -11.14 -23.07
N LEU A 388 -23.78 -11.26 -23.84
CA LEU A 388 -22.68 -10.29 -23.94
C LEU A 388 -22.92 -9.18 -24.98
N SER A 389 -24.15 -8.98 -25.47
CA SER A 389 -24.45 -7.99 -26.52
C SER A 389 -24.07 -6.54 -26.19
N ARG A 390 -23.92 -6.18 -24.90
CA ARG A 390 -23.49 -4.83 -24.48
C ARG A 390 -22.07 -4.45 -24.96
N ILE A 391 -21.23 -5.42 -25.28
CA ILE A 391 -19.90 -5.20 -25.86
C ILE A 391 -19.86 -5.33 -27.38
N ASP A 392 -21.00 -5.49 -28.06
CA ASP A 392 -21.05 -5.58 -29.52
C ASP A 392 -20.66 -4.27 -30.19
N GLY A 393 -19.87 -4.37 -31.27
CA GLY A 393 -19.44 -3.22 -32.07
C GLY A 393 -18.49 -2.26 -31.37
N ARG A 394 -17.99 -2.60 -30.18
CA ARG A 394 -16.97 -1.79 -29.48
C ARG A 394 -15.66 -1.78 -30.28
N PRO A 395 -14.90 -0.66 -30.30
CA PRO A 395 -13.59 -0.62 -30.91
C PRO A 395 -12.65 -1.69 -30.32
N VAL A 396 -11.75 -2.21 -31.15
CA VAL A 396 -10.71 -3.14 -30.69
C VAL A 396 -9.75 -2.38 -29.77
N PRO A 397 -9.63 -2.77 -28.48
CA PRO A 397 -8.75 -2.05 -27.56
C PRO A 397 -7.28 -2.36 -27.84
N ASP A 398 -6.38 -1.47 -27.46
CA ASP A 398 -4.92 -1.69 -27.56
C ASP A 398 -4.49 -2.83 -26.63
N ALA A 399 -5.08 -2.91 -25.43
CA ALA A 399 -4.88 -3.98 -24.47
C ALA A 399 -6.19 -4.58 -23.94
N LEU A 400 -6.18 -5.89 -23.72
CA LEU A 400 -7.25 -6.62 -23.05
C LEU A 400 -6.67 -7.34 -21.84
N VAL A 401 -7.22 -7.05 -20.67
CA VAL A 401 -6.80 -7.65 -19.40
C VAL A 401 -7.95 -8.44 -18.81
N ALA A 402 -7.65 -9.66 -18.40
CA ALA A 402 -8.59 -10.57 -17.79
C ALA A 402 -8.24 -10.82 -16.33
N MET A 403 -9.25 -10.86 -15.48
CA MET A 403 -9.14 -11.13 -14.05
C MET A 403 -10.16 -12.18 -13.62
N GLY A 404 -10.03 -12.63 -12.38
CA GLY A 404 -11.00 -13.52 -11.74
C GLY A 404 -10.58 -14.98 -11.75
N GLY A 405 -11.29 -15.77 -10.94
CA GLY A 405 -10.89 -17.14 -10.62
C GLY A 405 -10.84 -18.08 -11.82
N ALA A 406 -11.70 -17.91 -12.82
CA ALA A 406 -11.65 -18.74 -14.03
C ALA A 406 -10.35 -18.45 -14.81
N VAL A 407 -10.03 -17.17 -15.00
CA VAL A 407 -8.84 -16.73 -15.73
C VAL A 407 -7.58 -17.22 -15.03
N THR A 408 -7.45 -17.05 -13.71
CA THR A 408 -6.26 -17.49 -12.98
C THR A 408 -6.09 -19.02 -12.99
N ASN A 409 -7.18 -19.80 -12.97
CA ASN A 409 -7.13 -21.25 -13.11
C ASN A 409 -6.73 -21.68 -14.53
N ILE A 410 -7.26 -21.04 -15.58
CA ILE A 410 -6.85 -21.30 -16.97
C ILE A 410 -5.34 -21.04 -17.12
N THR A 411 -4.84 -19.94 -16.53
CA THR A 411 -3.39 -19.62 -16.51
C THR A 411 -2.57 -20.65 -15.74
N ALA A 412 -3.04 -21.10 -14.57
CA ALA A 412 -2.37 -22.13 -13.79
C ALA A 412 -2.30 -23.47 -14.54
N VAL A 413 -3.35 -23.84 -15.30
CA VAL A 413 -3.36 -25.03 -16.16
C VAL A 413 -2.40 -24.89 -17.34
N LYS A 414 -2.31 -23.70 -17.96
CA LYS A 414 -1.33 -23.42 -19.02
C LYS A 414 0.10 -23.71 -18.54
N HIS A 415 0.44 -23.21 -17.36
CA HIS A 415 1.78 -23.37 -16.76
C HIS A 415 1.97 -24.65 -15.95
N ARG A 416 0.94 -25.48 -15.84
CA ARG A 416 0.94 -26.74 -15.05
C ARG A 416 1.41 -26.52 -13.61
N LEU A 417 0.91 -25.47 -12.97
CA LEU A 417 1.27 -25.11 -11.60
C LEU A 417 0.77 -26.17 -10.60
N ALA A 418 1.68 -26.86 -9.92
CA ALA A 418 1.32 -27.80 -8.86
C ALA A 418 0.79 -27.09 -7.61
N SER A 419 1.33 -25.90 -7.34
CA SER A 419 0.86 -24.95 -6.32
C SER A 419 0.64 -23.60 -6.97
N TYR A 420 -0.41 -22.88 -6.56
CA TYR A 420 -0.69 -21.55 -7.09
C TYR A 420 0.49 -20.61 -6.83
N ASP A 421 0.94 -19.92 -7.87
CA ASP A 421 2.00 -18.92 -7.82
C ASP A 421 1.49 -17.62 -8.46
N PRO A 422 1.22 -16.56 -7.67
CA PRO A 422 0.69 -15.31 -8.18
C PRO A 422 1.68 -14.58 -9.10
N GLU A 423 2.99 -14.77 -8.93
CA GLU A 423 4.01 -14.10 -9.76
C GLU A 423 4.09 -14.73 -11.15
N VAL A 424 3.81 -16.03 -11.29
CA VAL A 424 3.67 -16.67 -12.60
C VAL A 424 2.35 -16.28 -13.28
N VAL A 425 1.28 -16.12 -12.50
CA VAL A 425 -0.05 -15.78 -13.03
C VAL A 425 -0.11 -14.33 -13.49
N GLN A 426 0.42 -13.39 -12.71
CA GLN A 426 0.46 -11.98 -13.03
C GLN A 426 1.24 -11.73 -14.32
N GLY A 427 0.64 -11.02 -15.28
CA GLY A 427 1.31 -10.68 -16.54
C GLY A 427 1.37 -11.81 -17.57
N SER A 428 0.90 -13.01 -17.23
CA SER A 428 0.80 -14.10 -18.21
C SER A 428 -0.12 -13.71 -19.38
N VAL A 429 0.38 -13.91 -20.60
CA VAL A 429 -0.41 -13.70 -21.83
C VAL A 429 -1.02 -15.02 -22.26
N LEU A 430 -2.32 -15.05 -22.52
CA LEU A 430 -3.01 -16.20 -23.11
C LEU A 430 -3.56 -15.81 -24.47
N ASP A 431 -3.26 -16.63 -25.47
CA ASP A 431 -3.82 -16.48 -26.80
C ASP A 431 -5.09 -17.31 -26.97
N ARG A 432 -5.80 -17.05 -28.06
CA ARG A 432 -7.04 -17.73 -28.40
C ARG A 432 -6.85 -19.25 -28.55
N ALA A 433 -5.73 -19.69 -29.10
CA ALA A 433 -5.46 -21.11 -29.33
C ALA A 433 -5.32 -21.87 -28.01
N GLU A 434 -4.70 -21.26 -27.00
CA GLU A 434 -4.60 -21.81 -25.65
C GLU A 434 -5.98 -21.92 -24.97
N ILE A 435 -6.84 -20.91 -25.14
CA ILE A 435 -8.21 -20.98 -24.63
C ILE A 435 -9.01 -22.08 -25.33
N ASP A 436 -8.94 -22.16 -26.65
CA ASP A 436 -9.64 -23.19 -27.45
C ASP A 436 -9.14 -24.61 -27.09
N ARG A 437 -7.83 -24.79 -26.87
CA ARG A 437 -7.23 -26.04 -26.37
C ARG A 437 -7.81 -26.45 -25.00
N GLN A 438 -7.95 -25.51 -24.08
CA GLN A 438 -8.50 -25.79 -22.76
C GLN A 438 -10.01 -26.04 -22.79
N ILE A 439 -10.77 -25.34 -23.64
CA ILE A 439 -12.19 -25.65 -23.87
C ILE A 439 -12.36 -27.09 -24.35
N GLU A 440 -11.51 -27.54 -25.28
CA GLU A 440 -11.50 -28.93 -25.76
C GLU A 440 -11.15 -29.93 -24.64
N LEU A 441 -10.14 -29.61 -23.83
CA LEU A 441 -9.75 -30.41 -22.67
C LEU A 441 -10.90 -30.57 -21.66
N TYR A 442 -11.60 -29.48 -21.35
CA TYR A 442 -12.67 -29.46 -20.36
C TYR A 442 -13.96 -30.10 -20.88
N ARG A 443 -14.38 -29.83 -22.12
CA ARG A 443 -15.64 -30.39 -22.66
C ARG A 443 -15.64 -31.91 -22.76
N THR A 444 -14.47 -32.53 -22.86
CA THR A 444 -14.33 -33.99 -22.99
C THR A 444 -14.27 -34.72 -21.65
N ARG A 445 -14.38 -34.01 -20.53
CA ARG A 445 -14.28 -34.52 -19.15
C ARG A 445 -15.44 -34.00 -18.31
N ASP A 446 -15.88 -34.81 -17.35
CA ASP A 446 -16.74 -34.34 -16.27
C ASP A 446 -15.93 -33.63 -15.16
N ALA A 447 -16.64 -33.09 -14.17
CA ALA A 447 -16.04 -32.38 -13.05
C ALA A 447 -15.03 -33.25 -12.29
N ASP A 448 -15.36 -34.52 -12.04
CA ASP A 448 -14.51 -35.46 -11.31
C ASP A 448 -13.16 -35.65 -12.03
N ALA A 449 -13.18 -35.93 -13.33
CA ALA A 449 -11.97 -36.07 -14.14
C ALA A 449 -11.20 -34.74 -14.27
N ARG A 450 -11.91 -33.59 -14.31
CA ARG A 450 -11.26 -32.27 -14.34
C ARG A 450 -10.50 -31.96 -13.06
N ARG A 451 -10.93 -32.44 -11.88
CA ARG A 451 -10.20 -32.22 -10.61
C ARG A 451 -8.78 -32.81 -10.62
N ALA A 452 -8.48 -33.74 -11.52
CA ALA A 452 -7.13 -34.29 -11.71
C ALA A 452 -6.23 -33.46 -12.65
N ILE A 453 -6.73 -32.38 -13.26
CA ILE A 453 -5.96 -31.52 -14.15
C ILE A 453 -5.00 -30.65 -13.31
N VAL A 454 -3.70 -30.79 -13.55
CA VAL A 454 -2.67 -29.98 -12.86
C VAL A 454 -2.91 -28.49 -13.14
N GLY A 455 -2.91 -27.68 -12.07
CA GLY A 455 -3.20 -26.25 -12.12
C GLY A 455 -4.68 -25.89 -11.91
N LEU A 456 -5.61 -26.83 -12.09
CA LEU A 456 -7.03 -26.57 -11.87
C LEU A 456 -7.40 -26.83 -10.41
N GLN A 457 -7.86 -25.79 -9.72
CA GLN A 457 -8.35 -25.93 -8.36
C GLN A 457 -9.59 -26.84 -8.33
N PRO A 458 -9.65 -27.85 -7.44
CA PRO A 458 -10.76 -28.81 -7.40
C PRO A 458 -12.14 -28.17 -7.25
N LYS A 459 -12.25 -27.07 -6.49
CA LYS A 459 -13.48 -26.31 -6.29
C LYS A 459 -13.97 -25.55 -7.53
N ARG A 460 -13.14 -25.45 -8.59
CA ARG A 460 -13.46 -24.76 -9.84
C ARG A 460 -13.75 -25.71 -10.99
N ALA A 461 -13.53 -27.01 -10.82
CA ALA A 461 -13.66 -28.01 -11.89
C ALA A 461 -15.05 -28.07 -12.54
N GLU A 462 -16.11 -27.82 -11.76
CA GLU A 462 -17.49 -27.84 -12.25
C GLU A 462 -17.76 -26.69 -13.23
N VAL A 463 -17.24 -25.50 -12.94
CA VAL A 463 -17.59 -24.26 -13.66
C VAL A 463 -16.54 -23.79 -14.68
N ILE A 464 -15.37 -24.42 -14.72
CA ILE A 464 -14.23 -23.95 -15.52
C ILE A 464 -14.51 -23.92 -17.03
N LEU A 465 -15.30 -24.88 -17.55
CA LEU A 465 -15.66 -24.92 -18.96
C LEU A 465 -16.46 -23.68 -19.36
N ALA A 466 -17.49 -23.33 -18.58
CA ALA A 466 -18.27 -22.12 -18.80
C ALA A 466 -17.40 -20.86 -18.69
N GLY A 467 -16.50 -20.79 -17.71
CA GLY A 467 -15.54 -19.69 -17.57
C GLY A 467 -14.66 -19.51 -18.82
N ALA A 468 -14.11 -20.60 -19.35
CA ALA A 468 -13.32 -20.56 -20.58
C ALA A 468 -14.15 -20.11 -21.80
N CYS A 469 -15.40 -20.55 -21.91
CA CYS A 469 -16.32 -20.09 -22.97
C CYS A 469 -16.63 -18.59 -22.88
N ILE A 470 -16.81 -18.05 -21.67
CA ILE A 470 -17.03 -16.61 -21.45
C ILE A 470 -15.80 -15.81 -21.91
N VAL A 471 -14.61 -16.18 -21.45
CA VAL A 471 -13.34 -15.56 -21.88
C VAL A 471 -13.22 -15.58 -23.41
N ARG A 472 -13.48 -16.74 -24.02
CA ARG A 472 -13.39 -16.92 -25.47
C ARG A 472 -14.37 -16.02 -26.23
N ALA A 473 -15.61 -15.88 -25.75
CA ALA A 473 -16.62 -15.01 -26.34
C ALA A 473 -16.26 -13.52 -26.21
N VAL A 474 -15.69 -13.11 -25.07
CA VAL A 474 -15.19 -11.73 -24.87
C VAL A 474 -14.07 -11.40 -25.84
N MET A 475 -13.08 -12.29 -25.99
CA MET A 475 -11.99 -12.11 -26.96
C MET A 475 -12.52 -11.92 -28.38
N GLU A 476 -13.55 -12.69 -28.77
CA GLU A 476 -14.17 -12.60 -30.09
C GLU A 476 -14.84 -11.25 -30.33
N LYS A 477 -15.70 -10.83 -29.39
CA LYS A 477 -16.48 -9.59 -29.52
C LYS A 477 -15.61 -8.34 -29.49
N LEU A 478 -14.50 -8.37 -28.75
CA LEU A 478 -13.54 -7.27 -28.69
C LEU A 478 -12.43 -7.37 -29.76
N GLY A 479 -12.47 -8.38 -30.63
CA GLY A 479 -11.52 -8.54 -31.73
C GLY A 479 -10.07 -8.81 -31.30
N LYS A 480 -9.84 -9.39 -30.12
CA LYS A 480 -8.49 -9.65 -29.58
C LYS A 480 -8.09 -11.12 -29.75
N GLN A 481 -6.84 -11.33 -30.19
CA GLN A 481 -6.26 -12.68 -30.31
C GLN A 481 -5.56 -13.16 -29.04
N SER A 482 -5.27 -12.25 -28.12
CA SER A 482 -4.71 -12.54 -26.81
C SER A 482 -5.19 -11.54 -25.77
N PHE A 483 -5.06 -11.92 -24.51
CA PHE A 483 -5.22 -11.05 -23.36
C PHE A 483 -4.12 -11.31 -22.34
N THR A 484 -3.93 -10.34 -21.45
CA THR A 484 -2.98 -10.46 -20.33
C THR A 484 -3.74 -10.68 -19.03
N VAL A 485 -3.20 -11.51 -18.14
CA VAL A 485 -3.83 -11.84 -16.87
C VAL A 485 -3.37 -10.87 -15.79
N SER A 486 -4.32 -10.38 -14.98
CA SER A 486 -4.01 -9.65 -13.76
C SER A 486 -4.58 -10.38 -12.54
N ASP A 487 -3.70 -10.71 -11.59
CA ASP A 487 -4.05 -11.11 -10.22
C ASP A 487 -4.04 -9.89 -9.25
N ARG A 488 -3.66 -8.72 -9.77
CA ARG A 488 -3.66 -7.45 -9.04
C ARG A 488 -5.03 -6.77 -9.11
N GLY A 489 -5.63 -6.55 -7.95
CA GLY A 489 -6.87 -5.75 -7.78
C GLY A 489 -6.68 -4.49 -6.92
N LEU A 490 -7.78 -4.01 -6.33
CA LEU A 490 -7.87 -2.77 -5.52
C LEU A 490 -6.66 -2.51 -4.62
N ARG A 491 -6.23 -3.49 -3.82
CA ARG A 491 -5.12 -3.32 -2.85
C ARG A 491 -3.80 -2.92 -3.50
N HIS A 492 -3.50 -3.44 -4.69
CA HIS A 492 -2.27 -3.12 -5.41
C HIS A 492 -2.37 -1.73 -6.08
N GLY A 493 -3.55 -1.37 -6.56
CA GLY A 493 -3.82 -0.05 -7.12
C GLY A 493 -3.70 1.04 -6.05
N LEU A 494 -4.27 0.78 -4.87
CA LEU A 494 -4.17 1.68 -3.73
C LEU A 494 -2.73 1.83 -3.23
N LEU A 495 -1.97 0.72 -3.15
CA LEU A 495 -0.54 0.77 -2.80
C LEU A 495 0.24 1.66 -3.77
N ALA A 496 0.07 1.41 -5.07
CA ALA A 496 0.75 2.16 -6.13
C ALA A 496 0.34 3.63 -6.17
N GLU A 497 -0.93 3.95 -5.92
CA GLU A 497 -1.39 5.34 -5.93
C GLU A 497 -0.93 6.11 -4.68
N ARG A 498 -1.07 5.52 -3.49
CA ARG A 498 -0.78 6.20 -2.23
C ARG A 498 0.72 6.30 -1.95
N PHE A 499 1.49 5.31 -2.41
CA PHE A 499 2.89 5.16 -2.04
C PHE A 499 3.84 4.97 -3.23
N GLY A 500 3.32 4.96 -4.47
CA GLY A 500 4.15 4.93 -5.67
C GLY A 500 4.89 6.25 -5.90
N ALA A 501 6.10 6.12 -6.46
CA ALA A 501 6.95 7.23 -6.87
C ALA A 501 6.58 7.79 -8.25
#